data_AF-A0A7Y3L3X4-F1
#
_entry.id   AF-A0A7Y3L3X4-F1
#
_cell.length_a   1.000
_cell.length_b   1.000
_cell.length_c   1.000
_cell.angle_alpha   90.00
_cell.angle_beta   90.00
_cell.angle_gamma   90.00
#
_symmetry.space_group_name_H-M   'P 1'
#
loop_
_entity.id
_entity.type
_entity.pdbx_description
1 polymer ?
#
loop_
_entity_poly.entity_id
_entity_poly.type
_entity_poly.pdbx_seq_one_letter_code
_entity_poly.pdbx_strand_id
1 'polypeptide(L)'
;MKLHHVGVAVADLDEAIARHQRMGLKLAHREVVSSQKVEVAFMGEGPFIELLVGTSADSPVSKFVAKKGPGQHHLAFAVPSIPQELERQAAAGAELIDRAPRPGAWGHQVAFV
;
A
#
# COMPACT_ATOMS: atom_id res chain seq x y z
N MET A 1 -7.92 10.89 -11.75
CA MET A 1 -7.23 10.11 -10.70
C MET A 1 -6.24 11.01 -10.00
N LYS A 2 -6.08 10.89 -8.68
CA LYS A 2 -5.03 11.56 -7.91
C LYS A 2 -4.18 10.51 -7.22
N LEU A 3 -2.86 10.72 -7.15
CA LEU A 3 -2.00 9.85 -6.35
C LEU A 3 -2.45 9.94 -4.89
N HIS A 4 -2.75 8.80 -4.28
CA HIS A 4 -3.08 8.71 -2.87
C HIS A 4 -1.83 8.43 -2.05
N HIS A 5 -1.08 7.39 -2.43
CA HIS A 5 0.15 7.02 -1.74
C HIS A 5 1.10 6.24 -2.65
N VAL A 6 2.37 6.22 -2.25
CA VAL A 6 3.40 5.30 -2.77
C VAL A 6 3.67 4.26 -1.71
N GLY A 7 3.43 2.99 -2.03
CA GLY A 7 3.73 1.87 -1.15
C GLY A 7 5.20 1.49 -1.23
N VAL A 8 5.89 1.47 -0.09
CA VAL A 8 7.31 1.15 0.06
C VAL A 8 7.44 -0.02 1.02
N ALA A 9 7.84 -1.18 0.50
CA ALA A 9 8.12 -2.35 1.33
C ALA A 9 9.46 -2.15 2.06
N VAL A 10 9.46 -2.38 3.38
CA VAL A 10 10.61 -2.18 4.27
C VAL A 10 10.93 -3.46 5.04
N ALA A 11 12.17 -3.59 5.49
CA ALA A 11 12.59 -4.71 6.33
C ALA A 11 12.18 -4.53 7.80
N ASP A 12 12.20 -3.28 8.27
CA ASP A 12 11.83 -2.88 9.63
C ASP A 12 10.97 -1.62 9.56
N LEU A 13 9.76 -1.70 10.14
CA LEU A 13 8.79 -0.61 10.07
C LEU A 13 9.18 0.55 11.00
N ASP A 14 9.68 0.26 12.21
CA ASP A 14 10.03 1.27 13.20
C ASP A 14 11.25 2.08 12.75
N GLU A 15 12.27 1.40 12.20
CA GLU A 15 13.44 2.06 11.62
C GLU A 15 13.03 2.96 10.44
N ALA A 16 12.13 2.49 9.58
CA ALA A 16 11.64 3.24 8.45
C ALA A 16 10.83 4.47 8.89
N ILE A 17 9.93 4.34 9.87
CA ILE A 17 9.20 5.47 10.47
C ILE A 17 10.18 6.51 11.02
N ALA A 18 11.14 6.08 11.85
CA ALA A 18 12.12 6.97 12.46
C ALA A 18 12.99 7.68 11.40
N ARG A 19 13.32 7.01 10.29
CA ARG A 19 14.01 7.64 9.15
C ARG A 19 13.18 8.76 8.52
N HIS A 20 11.89 8.54 8.31
CA HIS A 20 11.01 9.56 7.71
C HIS A 20 10.71 10.71 8.67
N GLN A 21 10.60 10.44 9.97
CA GLN A 21 10.48 11.49 11.00
C GLN A 21 11.71 12.41 11.05
N ARG A 22 12.92 11.85 10.87
CA ARG A 22 14.15 12.67 10.76
C ARG A 22 14.16 13.58 9.54
N MET A 23 13.39 13.27 8.50
CA MET A 23 13.18 14.14 7.34
C MET A 23 12.06 15.17 7.54
N GLY A 24 11.41 15.16 8.70
CA GLY A 24 10.32 16.10 9.05
C GLY A 24 8.91 15.58 8.74
N LEU A 25 8.75 14.34 8.29
CA LEU A 25 7.43 13.76 8.03
C LEU A 25 6.79 13.26 9.33
N LYS A 26 5.50 13.57 9.52
CA LYS A 26 4.72 13.06 10.65
C LYS A 26 4.16 11.68 10.33
N LEU A 27 4.03 10.84 11.35
CA LEU A 27 3.25 9.60 11.27
C LEU A 27 1.77 9.98 11.28
N ALA A 28 1.07 9.77 10.17
CA ALA A 28 -0.35 10.07 10.04
C ALA A 28 -1.22 8.92 10.55
N HIS A 29 -0.84 7.68 10.24
CA HIS A 29 -1.59 6.49 10.61
C HIS A 29 -0.68 5.27 10.68
N ARG A 30 -0.98 4.32 11.56
CA ARG A 30 -0.31 3.00 11.64
C ARG A 30 -1.34 1.95 12.03
N GLU A 31 -1.30 0.81 11.36
CA GLU A 31 -2.20 -0.30 11.67
C GLU A 31 -1.70 -1.64 11.16
N VAL A 32 -2.24 -2.72 11.73
CA VAL A 32 -2.07 -4.08 11.23
C VAL A 32 -3.29 -4.45 10.40
N VAL A 33 -3.06 -4.79 9.13
CA VAL A 33 -4.09 -5.28 8.20
C VAL A 33 -3.99 -6.79 8.14
N SER A 34 -4.57 -7.48 9.13
CA SER A 34 -4.45 -8.94 9.29
C SER A 34 -4.92 -9.73 8.07
N SER A 35 -5.94 -9.25 7.35
CA SER A 35 -6.44 -9.88 6.11
C SER A 35 -5.38 -9.95 5.00
N GLN A 36 -4.39 -9.06 5.03
CA GLN A 36 -3.31 -8.99 4.07
C GLN A 36 -1.95 -9.41 4.66
N LYS A 37 -1.90 -9.75 5.96
CA LYS A 37 -0.68 -10.13 6.68
C LYS A 37 0.41 -9.06 6.57
N VAL A 38 0.01 -7.79 6.73
CA VAL A 38 0.90 -6.64 6.66
C VAL A 38 0.61 -5.68 7.80
N GLU A 39 1.65 -4.99 8.23
CA GLU A 39 1.55 -3.81 9.07
C GLU A 39 2.02 -2.62 8.24
N VAL A 40 1.27 -1.52 8.32
CA VAL A 40 1.47 -0.34 7.49
C VAL A 40 1.61 0.91 8.33
N ALA A 41 2.39 1.87 7.84
CA ALA A 41 2.51 3.20 8.41
C ALA A 41 2.47 4.27 7.31
N PHE A 42 1.56 5.22 7.42
CA PHE A 42 1.42 6.35 6.51
C PHE A 42 2.20 7.56 7.05
N MET A 43 3.11 8.09 6.24
CA MET A 43 3.94 9.25 6.57
C MET A 43 3.52 10.47 5.74
N GLY A 44 3.49 11.65 6.37
CA GLY A 44 3.16 12.94 5.75
C GLY A 44 1.69 13.34 5.83
N GLU A 45 1.30 14.36 5.06
CA GLU A 45 -0.06 14.94 5.05
C GLU A 45 -0.79 14.68 3.70
N GLY A 46 -0.23 13.82 2.85
CA GLY A 46 -0.79 13.45 1.54
C GLY A 46 -0.15 14.20 0.35
N PRO A 47 0.09 13.53 -0.80
CA PRO A 47 0.06 12.08 -0.99
C PRO A 47 1.07 11.40 -0.05
N PHE A 48 0.70 10.24 0.48
CA PHE A 48 1.44 9.61 1.57
C PHE A 48 2.59 8.74 1.07
N ILE A 49 3.59 8.55 1.93
CA ILE A 49 4.49 7.40 1.85
C ILE A 49 3.89 6.32 2.75
N GLU A 50 3.43 5.22 2.16
CA GLU A 50 2.94 4.05 2.91
C GLU A 50 4.09 3.07 3.07
N LEU A 51 4.62 2.94 4.28
CA LEU A 51 5.65 1.96 4.63
C LEU A 51 4.95 0.65 4.97
N LEU A 52 5.38 -0.46 4.36
CA LEU A 52 4.78 -1.78 4.58
C LEU A 52 5.82 -2.79 5.05
N VAL A 53 5.49 -3.55 6.09
CA VAL A 53 6.21 -4.77 6.48
C VAL A 53 5.24 -5.94 6.54
N GLY A 54 5.68 -7.13 6.14
CA GLY A 54 4.86 -8.33 6.29
C GLY A 54 4.89 -8.85 7.72
N THR A 55 3.74 -9.27 8.25
CA THR A 55 3.61 -9.79 9.63
C THR A 55 3.90 -11.29 9.73
N SER A 56 4.22 -11.93 8.61
CA SER A 56 4.53 -13.35 8.52
C SER A 56 5.35 -13.64 7.26
N ALA A 57 6.07 -14.77 7.23
CA ALA A 57 6.89 -15.16 6.08
C ALA A 57 6.08 -15.41 4.79
N ASP A 58 4.79 -15.77 4.92
CA ASP A 58 3.92 -16.05 3.79
C ASP A 58 3.20 -14.81 3.23
N SER A 59 3.34 -13.65 3.87
CA SER A 59 2.85 -12.35 3.41
C SER A 59 3.40 -11.99 2.02
N PRO A 60 2.57 -11.44 1.11
CA PRO A 60 3.05 -10.95 -0.19
C PRO A 60 4.21 -9.95 -0.06
N VAL A 61 4.17 -9.07 0.95
CA VAL A 61 5.22 -8.06 1.19
C VAL A 61 6.51 -8.73 1.67
N SER A 62 6.43 -9.69 2.59
CA SER A 62 7.62 -10.46 3.02
C SER A 62 8.28 -11.19 1.84
N LYS A 63 7.48 -11.82 0.97
CA LYS A 63 7.96 -12.48 -0.24
C LYS A 63 8.59 -11.49 -1.22
N PHE A 64 8.01 -10.31 -1.37
CA PHE A 64 8.56 -9.24 -2.19
C PHE A 64 9.95 -8.82 -1.68
N VAL A 65 10.06 -8.51 -0.38
CA VAL A 65 11.33 -8.07 0.23
C VAL A 65 12.39 -9.17 0.15
N ALA A 66 12.03 -10.43 0.41
CA ALA A 66 12.96 -11.55 0.28
C ALA A 66 13.48 -11.74 -1.16
N LYS A 67 12.64 -11.48 -2.17
CA LYS A 67 12.99 -11.66 -3.58
C LYS A 67 13.72 -10.46 -4.19
N LYS A 68 13.34 -9.24 -3.82
CA LYS A 68 13.76 -7.99 -4.48
C LYS A 68 14.50 -7.01 -3.58
N GLY A 69 14.54 -7.26 -2.28
CA GLY A 69 14.97 -6.29 -1.27
C GLY A 69 13.88 -5.25 -0.94
N PRO A 70 14.11 -4.42 0.09
CA PRO A 70 13.25 -3.27 0.39
C PRO A 70 13.17 -2.29 -0.78
N GLY A 71 12.02 -1.67 -1.00
CA GLY A 71 11.84 -0.71 -2.10
C GLY A 71 10.39 -0.39 -2.45
N GLN A 72 10.20 0.36 -3.53
CA GLN A 72 8.87 0.72 -4.03
C GLN A 72 8.11 -0.55 -4.45
N HIS A 73 6.95 -0.76 -3.84
CA HIS A 73 6.10 -1.93 -4.05
C HIS A 73 4.95 -1.63 -5.00
N HIS A 74 4.25 -0.52 -4.80
CA HIS A 74 3.09 -0.15 -5.61
C HIS A 74 2.80 1.36 -5.60
N LEU A 75 1.90 1.79 -6.48
CA LEU A 75 1.34 3.13 -6.52
C LEU A 75 -0.17 2.99 -6.35
N ALA A 76 -0.77 3.82 -5.49
CA ALA A 76 -2.21 3.82 -5.30
C ALA A 76 -2.82 5.15 -5.73
N PHE A 77 -3.89 5.08 -6.50
CA PHE A 77 -4.61 6.24 -6.99
C PHE A 77 -6.03 6.27 -6.45
N ALA A 78 -6.43 7.39 -5.88
CA ALA A 78 -7.79 7.60 -5.45
C ALA A 78 -8.72 7.80 -6.66
N VAL A 79 -9.84 7.08 -6.64
CA VAL A 79 -10.91 7.14 -7.63
C VAL A 79 -12.27 7.33 -6.95
N PRO A 80 -13.25 7.98 -7.62
CA PRO A 80 -14.59 8.13 -7.06
C PRO A 80 -15.33 6.79 -6.86
N SER A 81 -15.04 5.77 -7.68
CA SER A 81 -15.67 4.46 -7.64
C SER A 81 -14.73 3.38 -8.14
N ILE A 82 -14.33 2.45 -7.25
CA ILE A 82 -13.45 1.33 -7.62
C ILE A 82 -14.14 0.35 -8.59
N PRO A 83 -15.41 -0.04 -8.42
CA PRO A 83 -16.08 -0.91 -9.40
C PRO A 83 -16.09 -0.33 -10.82
N GLN A 84 -16.45 0.95 -10.96
CA GLN A 84 -16.46 1.62 -12.27
C GLN A 84 -15.05 1.75 -12.85
N GLU A 85 -14.04 1.97 -12.00
CA GLU A 85 -12.64 2.00 -12.41
C GLU A 85 -12.18 0.65 -12.94
N LEU A 86 -12.48 -0.45 -12.24
CA LEU A 86 -12.13 -1.81 -12.64
C LEU A 86 -12.77 -2.18 -13.99
N GLU A 87 -14.05 -1.85 -14.18
CA GLU A 87 -14.74 -2.05 -15.46
C GLU A 87 -14.05 -1.28 -16.60
N ARG A 88 -13.71 -0.01 -16.37
CA ARG A 88 -13.01 0.81 -17.37
C ARG A 88 -11.63 0.25 -17.71
N GLN A 89 -10.85 -0.16 -16.70
CA GLN A 89 -9.51 -0.71 -16.89
C GLN A 89 -9.56 -2.06 -17.62
N ALA A 90 -10.50 -2.95 -17.27
CA ALA A 90 -10.71 -4.20 -18.00
C ALA A 90 -11.13 -3.96 -19.46
N ALA A 91 -12.02 -3.00 -19.71
CA ALA A 91 -12.41 -2.61 -21.07
C ALA A 91 -11.24 -2.03 -21.88
N ALA A 92 -10.27 -1.40 -21.21
CA ALA A 92 -9.03 -0.92 -21.79
C ALA A 92 -7.94 -2.01 -21.94
N GLY A 93 -8.22 -3.25 -21.53
CA GLY A 93 -7.33 -4.40 -21.67
C GLY A 93 -6.35 -4.61 -20.50
N ALA A 94 -6.54 -3.96 -19.36
CA ALA A 94 -5.74 -4.21 -18.16
C ALA A 94 -6.02 -5.59 -17.55
N GLU A 95 -4.99 -6.23 -17.01
CA GLU A 95 -5.11 -7.49 -16.27
C GLU A 95 -5.50 -7.21 -14.82
N LEU A 96 -6.77 -7.45 -14.47
CA LEU A 96 -7.22 -7.22 -13.10
C LEU A 96 -6.71 -8.31 -12.15
N ILE A 97 -5.99 -7.90 -11.10
CA ILE A 97 -5.66 -8.77 -9.96
C ILE A 97 -6.91 -8.96 -9.08
N ASP A 98 -7.56 -7.84 -8.74
CA ASP A 98 -8.79 -7.84 -7.95
C ASP A 98 -10.00 -7.57 -8.88
N ARG A 99 -10.94 -8.51 -8.95
CA ARG A 99 -12.19 -8.36 -9.73
C ARG A 99 -13.29 -7.59 -9.00
N ALA A 100 -13.12 -7.37 -7.70
CA ALA A 100 -14.01 -6.59 -6.86
C ALA A 100 -13.18 -5.86 -5.77
N PRO A 101 -13.64 -4.70 -5.27
CA PRO A 101 -12.96 -4.02 -4.18
C PRO A 101 -12.93 -4.89 -2.93
N ARG A 102 -11.81 -4.83 -2.19
CA ARG A 102 -11.64 -5.51 -0.89
C ARG A 102 -11.18 -4.51 0.18
N PRO A 103 -11.36 -4.83 1.48
CA PRO A 103 -10.85 -3.99 2.56
C PRO A 103 -9.34 -3.75 2.44
N GLY A 104 -8.96 -2.49 2.43
CA GLY A 104 -7.58 -2.01 2.47
C GLY A 104 -7.25 -1.38 3.81
N ALA A 105 -6.17 -0.61 3.82
CA ALA A 105 -5.75 0.09 5.00
C ALA A 105 -6.63 1.32 5.31
N TRP A 106 -6.65 1.74 6.57
CA TRP A 106 -7.29 2.96 7.07
C TRP A 106 -8.79 3.06 6.72
N GLY A 107 -9.47 1.91 6.72
CA GLY A 107 -10.90 1.82 6.40
C GLY A 107 -11.25 2.04 4.93
N HIS A 108 -10.26 2.15 4.04
CA HIS A 108 -10.50 2.27 2.60
C HIS A 108 -10.84 0.91 1.97
N GLN A 109 -11.47 0.97 0.79
CA GLN A 109 -11.49 -0.16 -0.14
C GLN A 109 -10.37 0.01 -1.16
N VAL A 110 -9.82 -1.11 -1.63
CA VAL A 110 -8.74 -1.16 -2.62
C VAL A 110 -8.99 -2.25 -3.64
N ALA A 111 -8.39 -2.10 -4.83
CA ALA A 111 -8.28 -3.14 -5.83
C ALA A 111 -6.98 -2.93 -6.62
N PHE A 112 -6.27 -4.03 -6.88
CA PHE A 112 -5.08 -4.04 -7.71
C PHE A 112 -5.44 -4.41 -9.16
N VAL A 113 -4.77 -3.73 -10.08
CA VAL A 113 -4.87 -3.87 -11.55
C VAL A 113 -3.49 -4.07 -12.15
#